data_AF-A0A2R6GC70-F1
#
_entry.id   AF-A0A2R6GC70-F1
#
_cell.length_a   1.000
_cell.length_b   1.000
_cell.length_c   1.000
_cell.angle_alpha   90.00
_cell.angle_beta   90.00
_cell.angle_gamma   90.00
#
_symmetry.space_group_name_H-M   'P 1'
#
loop_
_entity.id
_entity.type
_entity.pdbx_description
1 polymer ?
#
loop_
_entity_poly.entity_id
_entity_poly.type
_entity_poly.pdbx_seq_one_letter_code
_entity_poly.pdbx_strand_id
1 'polypeptide(L)' 'PTPAEREAAESVRSRQPLDPAATLGEYGPDLVRAFFDVGQAELAAADGDLPALVHERVALLDVEK' A
#
# COMPACT_ATOMS: atom_id res chain seq x y z
N PRO A 1 16.33 -2.12 17.79
CA PRO A 1 15.24 -1.35 18.40
C PRO A 1 15.54 -0.89 19.84
N THR A 2 15.11 0.33 20.17
CA THR A 2 15.30 0.95 21.50
C THR A 2 14.41 0.29 22.57
N PRO A 3 14.67 0.51 23.88
CA PRO A 3 13.76 0.04 24.93
C PRO A 3 12.32 0.52 24.75
N ALA A 4 12.13 1.78 24.37
CA ALA A 4 10.81 2.36 24.10
C ALA A 4 10.11 1.68 22.90
N GLU A 5 10.84 1.37 21.82
CA GLU A 5 10.29 0.64 20.68
C GLU A 5 9.85 -0.79 21.06
N ARG A 6 10.59 -1.48 21.93
CA ARG A 6 10.22 -2.81 22.40
C ARG A 6 8.96 -2.79 23.25
N GLU A 7 8.85 -1.84 24.17
CA GLU A 7 7.68 -1.66 25.02
C GLU A 7 6.43 -1.28 24.20
N ALA A 8 6.57 -0.40 23.20
CA ALA A 8 5.51 -0.06 22.26
C ALA A 8 5.06 -1.29 21.45
N ALA A 9 6.00 -2.10 20.95
CA ALA A 9 5.68 -3.31 20.21
C ALA A 9 4.98 -4.38 21.07
N GLU A 10 5.33 -4.48 22.36
CA GLU A 10 4.65 -5.35 23.33
C GLU A 10 3.23 -4.85 23.64
N SER A 11 3.04 -3.54 23.77
CA SER A 11 1.71 -2.92 23.91
C SER A 11 0.81 -3.22 22.71
N VAL A 12 1.33 -3.13 21.49
CA VAL A 12 0.57 -3.49 20.27
C VAL A 12 0.26 -4.99 20.23
N ARG A 13 1.24 -5.86 20.54
CA ARG A 13 1.06 -7.32 20.53
C ARG A 13 0.11 -7.85 21.61
N SER A 14 0.00 -7.15 22.74
CA SER A 14 -0.89 -7.53 23.86
C SER A 14 -2.33 -7.05 23.69
N ARG A 15 -2.59 -6.13 22.75
CA ARG A 15 -3.96 -5.84 22.29
C ARG A 15 -4.52 -7.08 21.57
N GLN A 16 -5.85 -7.24 21.60
CA GLN A 16 -6.53 -8.31 20.87
C GLN A 16 -5.99 -8.43 19.44
N PRO A 17 -5.86 -9.65 18.89
CA PRO A 17 -5.44 -9.82 17.50
C PRO A 17 -6.33 -8.95 16.62
N LEU A 18 -5.70 -8.02 15.91
CA LEU A 18 -6.37 -7.21 14.90
C LEU A 18 -6.67 -8.17 13.75
N ASP A 19 -7.90 -8.67 13.69
CA ASP A 19 -8.34 -9.43 12.55
C ASP A 19 -8.27 -8.52 11.31
N PRO A 20 -7.63 -8.99 10.21
CA PRO A 20 -7.63 -8.24 8.97
C PRO A 20 -9.06 -7.93 8.56
N ALA A 21 -9.40 -6.66 8.54
CA ALA A 21 -10.70 -6.17 8.12
C ALA A 21 -10.50 -5.03 7.11
N ALA A 22 -11.44 -4.92 6.17
CA ALA A 22 -11.51 -3.74 5.32
C ALA A 22 -11.78 -2.52 6.22
N THR A 23 -10.76 -1.71 6.43
CA THR A 23 -10.82 -0.47 7.24
C THR A 23 -11.01 0.76 6.37
N LEU A 24 -10.51 0.70 5.13
CA LEU A 24 -10.72 1.69 4.09
C LEU A 24 -11.72 1.09 3.09
N GLY A 25 -12.68 1.89 2.66
CA GLY A 25 -13.60 1.50 1.59
C GLY A 25 -12.89 1.47 0.23
N GLU A 26 -13.67 1.57 -0.84
CA GLU A 26 -13.11 1.64 -2.20
C GLU A 26 -12.20 2.87 -2.36
N TYR A 27 -11.08 2.68 -3.04
CA TYR A 27 -10.18 3.78 -3.38
C TYR A 27 -10.72 4.58 -4.57
N GLY A 28 -10.34 5.85 -4.67
CA GLY A 28 -10.66 6.68 -5.85
C GLY A 28 -9.71 6.37 -7.01
N PRO A 29 -10.15 5.72 -8.10
CA PRO A 29 -9.25 5.30 -9.18
C PRO A 29 -8.56 6.48 -9.88
N ASP A 30 -9.25 7.60 -10.06
CA ASP A 30 -8.66 8.79 -10.68
C ASP A 30 -7.57 9.43 -9.79
N LEU A 31 -7.75 9.40 -8.47
CA LEU A 31 -6.74 9.89 -7.52
C LEU A 31 -5.49 9.02 -7.54
N VAL A 32 -5.67 7.70 -7.56
CA VAL A 32 -4.55 6.75 -7.64
C VAL A 32 -3.80 6.93 -8.96
N ARG A 33 -4.52 7.04 -10.08
CA ARG A 33 -3.92 7.31 -11.39
C ARG A 33 -3.14 8.61 -11.42
N ALA A 34 -3.68 9.69 -10.85
CA ALA A 34 -2.99 10.97 -10.79
C ALA A 34 -1.74 10.92 -9.92
N PHE A 35 -1.78 10.21 -8.79
CA PHE A 35 -0.66 10.10 -7.87
C PHE A 35 0.51 9.28 -8.45
N PHE A 36 0.19 8.15 -9.09
CA PHE A 36 1.20 7.27 -9.69
C PHE A 36 1.56 7.63 -11.13
N ASP A 37 0.98 8.70 -11.69
CA ASP A 37 1.14 9.12 -13.08
C ASP A 37 0.82 7.99 -14.07
N VAL A 38 -0.38 7.42 -13.94
CA VAL A 38 -0.89 6.32 -14.77
C VAL A 38 -1.80 6.86 -15.88
N GLY A 39 -1.31 6.73 -17.11
CA GLY A 39 -2.00 7.20 -18.31
C GLY A 39 -3.17 6.30 -18.74
N GLN A 40 -4.07 6.82 -19.59
CA GLN A 40 -5.15 6.00 -20.18
C GLN A 40 -4.61 4.96 -21.16
N ALA A 41 -3.62 5.32 -21.97
CA ALA A 41 -3.01 4.40 -22.93
C ALA A 41 -2.26 3.25 -22.23
N GLU A 42 -1.58 3.57 -21.14
CA GLU A 42 -0.89 2.60 -20.27
C GLU A 42 -1.90 1.63 -19.65
N LEU A 43 -2.96 2.13 -19.02
CA LEU A 43 -4.00 1.29 -18.44
C LEU A 43 -4.70 0.40 -19.50
N ALA A 44 -4.91 0.92 -20.71
CA ALA A 44 -5.51 0.15 -21.80
C ALA A 44 -4.58 -0.92 -22.40
N ALA A 45 -3.26 -0.76 -22.26
CA ALA A 45 -2.27 -1.70 -22.74
C ALA A 45 -1.86 -2.75 -21.70
N ALA A 46 -2.18 -2.51 -20.43
CA ALA A 46 -1.87 -3.43 -19.35
C ALA A 46 -2.78 -4.68 -19.39
N ASP A 47 -2.19 -5.86 -19.18
CA ASP A 47 -2.92 -7.13 -19.01
C ASP A 47 -3.54 -7.26 -17.59
N GLY A 48 -3.50 -6.19 -16.80
CA GLY A 48 -3.94 -6.16 -15.39
C GLY A 48 -4.73 -4.90 -15.05
N ASP A 49 -5.25 -4.86 -13.83
CA ASP A 49 -5.98 -3.71 -13.32
C ASP A 49 -5.03 -2.63 -12.74
N LEU A 50 -5.61 -1.49 -12.36
CA LEU A 50 -4.84 -0.37 -11.80
C LEU A 50 -4.01 -0.78 -10.56
N PRO A 51 -4.52 -1.59 -9.61
CA PRO A 51 -3.70 -2.14 -8.52
C PRO A 51 -2.47 -2.92 -8.98
N ALA A 52 -2.61 -3.80 -9.98
CA ALA A 52 -1.48 -4.56 -10.51
C ALA A 52 -0.39 -3.63 -11.05
N LEU A 53 -0.78 -2.62 -11.82
CA LEU A 53 0.16 -1.66 -12.41
C LEU A 53 0.86 -0.79 -11.34
N VAL A 54 0.13 -0.39 -10.29
CA VAL A 54 0.72 0.33 -9.16
C VAL A 54 1.73 -0.54 -8.41
N HIS A 55 1.43 -1.82 -8.19
CA HIS A 55 2.35 -2.74 -7.53
C HIS A 55 3.67 -2.90 -8.30
N GLU A 56 3.61 -2.96 -9.64
CA GLU A 56 4.81 -3.00 -10.48
C GLU A 56 5.69 -1.76 -10.28
N ARG A 57 5.09 -0.55 -10.28
CA ARG A 57 5.85 0.69 -10.04
C ARG A 57 6.46 0.72 -8.64
N VAL A 58 5.69 0.35 -7.62
CA VAL A 58 6.16 0.34 -6.23
C VAL A 58 7.30 -0.66 -6.04
N ALA A 59 7.26 -1.80 -6.71
CA ALA A 59 8.35 -2.79 -6.66
C ALA A 59 9.67 -2.27 -7.25
N LEU A 60 9.61 -1.28 -8.15
CA LEU A 60 10.77 -0.64 -8.75
C LEU A 60 11.23 0.62 -8.01
N LEU A 61 10.48 1.08 -7.00
CA LEU A 61 10.91 2.21 -6.19
C LEU A 61 12.14 1.80 -5.38
N ASP A 62 13.24 2.52 -5.61
CA ASP A 62 14.43 2.40 -4.79
C ASP A 62 14.16 3.03 -3.43
N VAL A 63 13.69 2.22 -2.49
CA VAL A 63 13.44 2.63 -1.10
C VAL A 63 14.67 2.31 -0.26
N GLU A 64 15.32 3.36 0.22
CA GLU A 64 16.42 3.21 1.19
C GLU A 64 15.93 2.42 2.42
N LYS A 65 16.80 1.52 2.89
CA LYS A 65 16.51 0.52 3.93
C LYS A 65 16.60 1.06 5.35
#